data_AF-A0A316WF15-F1
#
_entry.id   AF-A0A316WF15-F1
#
_cell.length_a   1.000
_cell.length_b   1.000
_cell.length_c   1.000
_cell.angle_alpha   90.00
_cell.angle_beta   90.00
_cell.angle_gamma   90.00
#
_symmetry.space_group_name_H-M   'P 1'
#
loop_
_entity.id
_entity.type
_entity.pdbx_description
1 polymer ?
#
loop_
_entity_poly.entity_id
_entity_poly.type
_entity_poly.pdbx_seq_one_letter_code
_entity_poly.pdbx_strand_id
1 'polypeptide(L)'
;MYIELLGRKILSLVTPYKRVFFSIQDEEFERVITLPSIKSASYFISSGDILYIDSIDDLEKLCWIDYDLVNSRDKHNIRHNEDFLKFKDIVKSSLSKNDSFKIVVGSKIIMSNVLHLACSIIHEDTISSNNGGSIVPLNNKLEATI
;
A
#
# COMPACT_ATOMS: atom_id res chain seq x y z
N MET A 1 -28.85 -7.76 -0.78
CA MET A 1 -27.97 -8.77 -0.15
C MET A 1 -27.52 -9.91 -1.08
N TYR A 2 -28.35 -10.45 -2.00
CA TYR A 2 -27.91 -11.51 -2.95
C TYR A 2 -26.97 -11.03 -4.07
N ILE A 3 -27.17 -9.80 -4.58
CA ILE A 3 -26.39 -9.22 -5.69
C ILE A 3 -24.92 -8.99 -5.30
N GLU A 4 -24.67 -8.52 -4.08
CA GLU A 4 -23.31 -8.28 -3.57
C GLU A 4 -22.50 -9.58 -3.42
N LEU A 5 -23.16 -10.66 -3.00
CA LEU A 5 -22.56 -11.98 -2.85
C LEU A 5 -22.19 -12.59 -4.21
N LEU A 6 -23.00 -12.36 -5.24
CA LEU A 6 -22.72 -12.79 -6.60
C LEU A 6 -21.56 -11.99 -7.21
N GLY A 7 -21.55 -10.67 -7.03
CA GLY A 7 -20.48 -9.81 -7.53
C GLY A 7 -19.10 -10.17 -6.97
N ARG A 8 -19.01 -10.42 -5.64
CA ARG A 8 -17.76 -10.87 -5.00
C ARG A 8 -17.26 -12.21 -5.56
N LYS A 9 -18.17 -13.17 -5.80
CA LYS A 9 -17.83 -14.48 -6.38
C LYS A 9 -17.33 -14.37 -7.82
N ILE A 10 -17.97 -13.54 -8.65
CA ILE A 10 -17.53 -13.30 -10.02
C ILE A 10 -16.14 -12.69 -10.02
N LEU A 11 -15.92 -11.64 -9.22
CA LEU A 11 -14.61 -10.99 -9.08
C LEU A 11 -13.53 -11.98 -8.60
N SER A 12 -13.84 -12.88 -7.66
CA SER A 12 -12.88 -13.89 -7.23
C SER A 12 -12.57 -14.96 -8.29
N LEU A 13 -13.49 -15.18 -9.24
CA LEU A 13 -13.31 -16.12 -10.35
C LEU A 13 -12.47 -15.50 -11.47
N VAL A 14 -12.69 -14.21 -11.76
CA VAL A 14 -11.98 -13.49 -12.85
C VAL A 14 -10.64 -12.91 -12.43
N THR A 15 -10.43 -12.68 -11.12
CA THR A 15 -9.11 -12.27 -10.62
C THR A 15 -8.18 -13.48 -10.61
N PRO A 16 -7.05 -13.46 -11.35
CA PRO A 16 -6.16 -14.62 -11.44
C PRO A 16 -5.38 -14.88 -10.14
N TYR A 17 -5.41 -13.93 -9.20
CA TYR A 17 -4.57 -13.95 -8.01
C TYR A 17 -5.24 -14.66 -6.83
N LYS A 18 -4.54 -15.64 -6.24
CA LYS A 18 -4.97 -16.30 -5.01
C LYS A 18 -4.80 -15.41 -3.78
N ARG A 19 -3.80 -14.52 -3.77
CA ARG A 19 -3.58 -13.49 -2.73
C ARG A 19 -3.01 -12.22 -3.35
N VAL A 20 -3.26 -11.09 -2.70
CA VAL A 20 -2.71 -9.80 -3.07
C VAL A 20 -2.09 -9.17 -1.82
N PHE A 21 -0.92 -8.57 -1.98
CA PHE A 21 -0.22 -7.85 -0.92
C PHE A 21 0.23 -6.48 -1.40
N PHE A 22 0.19 -5.49 -0.52
CA PHE A 22 0.96 -4.26 -0.65
C PHE A 22 2.33 -4.47 -0.03
N SER A 23 3.38 -4.26 -0.83
CA SER A 23 4.75 -4.22 -0.36
C SER A 23 5.18 -2.76 -0.33
N ILE A 24 5.08 -2.15 0.84
CA ILE A 24 5.37 -0.73 1.07
C ILE A 24 6.83 -0.63 1.50
N GLN A 25 7.63 0.02 0.68
CA GLN A 25 9.01 0.35 0.97
C GLN A 25 9.07 1.74 1.60
N ASP A 26 9.70 1.81 2.76
CA ASP A 26 10.10 3.06 3.39
C ASP A 26 11.61 3.23 3.23
N GLU A 27 12.00 4.17 2.37
CA GLU A 27 13.40 4.44 2.06
C GLU A 27 14.14 5.04 3.26
N GLU A 28 13.45 5.78 4.15
CA GLU A 28 14.07 6.41 5.32
C GLU A 28 14.55 5.37 6.34
N PHE A 29 13.84 4.23 6.45
CA PHE A 29 14.10 3.22 7.46
C PHE A 29 14.60 1.89 6.91
N GLU A 30 14.86 1.79 5.59
CA GLU A 30 15.24 0.56 4.88
C GLU A 30 14.31 -0.63 5.20
N ARG A 31 13.01 -0.35 5.40
CA ARG A 31 12.02 -1.35 5.83
C ARG A 31 11.06 -1.64 4.69
N VAL A 32 10.71 -2.92 4.57
CA VAL A 32 9.62 -3.39 3.71
C VAL A 32 8.50 -3.91 4.59
N ILE A 33 7.34 -3.27 4.50
CA ILE A 33 6.11 -3.68 5.18
C ILE A 33 5.25 -4.42 4.16
N THR A 34 4.76 -5.61 4.52
CA THR A 34 3.88 -6.39 3.65
C THR A 34 2.49 -6.53 4.24
N LEU A 35 1.53 -5.79 3.69
CA LEU A 35 0.13 -5.82 4.14
C LEU A 35 -0.73 -6.65 3.20
N PRO A 36 -1.59 -7.55 3.71
CA PRO A 36 -2.52 -8.26 2.87
C PRO A 36 -3.64 -7.35 2.38
N SER A 37 -4.08 -7.59 1.15
CA SER A 37 -5.06 -6.76 0.48
C SER A 37 -6.28 -7.52 -0.01
N ILE A 38 -7.43 -6.85 0.06
CA ILE A 38 -8.67 -7.29 -0.56
C ILE A 38 -8.49 -7.30 -2.08
N LYS A 39 -8.57 -8.49 -2.68
CA LYS A 39 -8.35 -8.70 -4.13
C LYS A 39 -9.18 -7.77 -5.01
N SER A 40 -10.45 -7.60 -4.67
CA SER A 40 -11.38 -6.77 -5.46
C SER A 40 -11.02 -5.29 -5.41
N ALA A 41 -10.51 -4.79 -4.28
CA ALA A 41 -10.04 -3.42 -4.17
C ALA A 41 -8.73 -3.25 -4.95
N SER A 42 -7.76 -4.15 -4.73
CA SER A 42 -6.46 -4.10 -5.40
C SER A 42 -6.49 -4.31 -6.92
N TYR A 43 -7.53 -4.95 -7.46
CA TYR A 43 -7.65 -5.16 -8.90
C TYR A 43 -7.70 -3.85 -9.69
N PHE A 44 -8.40 -2.85 -9.16
CA PHE A 44 -8.58 -1.55 -9.82
C PHE A 44 -7.40 -0.60 -9.62
N ILE A 45 -6.54 -0.87 -8.64
CA ILE A 45 -5.37 -0.04 -8.36
C ILE A 45 -4.34 -0.20 -9.46
N SER A 46 -3.82 0.89 -9.98
CA SER A 46 -2.88 0.97 -11.10
C SER A 46 -1.56 1.62 -10.69
N SER A 47 -0.54 1.47 -11.54
CA SER A 47 0.73 2.18 -11.37
C SER A 47 0.49 3.69 -11.47
N GLY A 48 1.05 4.45 -10.53
CA GLY A 48 0.87 5.89 -10.39
C GLY A 48 -0.30 6.30 -9.48
N ASP A 49 -1.17 5.37 -9.08
CA ASP A 49 -2.22 5.68 -8.11
C ASP A 49 -1.63 6.06 -6.76
N ILE A 50 -2.29 7.00 -6.08
CA ILE A 50 -1.90 7.47 -4.74
C ILE A 50 -2.95 6.99 -3.74
N LEU A 51 -2.51 6.26 -2.72
CA LEU A 51 -3.32 5.96 -1.54
C LEU A 51 -3.08 7.05 -0.51
N TYR A 52 -4.15 7.76 -0.17
CA TYR A 52 -4.13 8.90 0.73
C TYR A 52 -4.81 8.53 2.04
N ILE A 53 -4.17 8.86 3.16
CA ILE A 53 -4.71 8.71 4.52
C ILE A 53 -4.52 10.06 5.22
N ASP A 54 -5.61 10.66 5.68
CA ASP A 54 -5.64 11.93 6.42
C ASP A 54 -6.13 11.78 7.86
N SER A 55 -6.60 10.60 8.24
CA SER A 55 -7.17 10.35 9.56
C SER A 55 -6.62 9.09 10.21
N ILE A 56 -6.23 9.22 11.48
CA ILE A 56 -5.84 8.09 12.34
C ILE A 56 -7.05 7.16 12.57
N ASP A 57 -8.27 7.71 12.63
CA ASP A 57 -9.48 6.94 12.92
C ASP A 57 -9.85 5.97 11.79
N ASP A 58 -9.35 6.22 10.58
CA ASP A 58 -9.62 5.42 9.39
C ASP A 58 -8.60 4.31 9.13
N LEU A 59 -7.51 4.26 9.91
CA LEU A 59 -6.44 3.24 9.79
C LEU A 59 -6.95 1.79 9.91
N GLU A 60 -8.03 1.59 10.65
CA GLU A 60 -8.64 0.26 10.86
C GLU A 60 -9.83 0.01 9.91
N LYS A 61 -10.06 0.90 8.93
CA LYS A 61 -11.17 0.83 7.97
C LYS A 61 -10.74 1.09 6.52
N LEU A 62 -9.44 0.95 6.23
CA LEU A 62 -8.89 1.14 4.90
C LEU A 62 -9.47 0.08 3.94
N CYS A 63 -10.14 0.55 2.88
CA CYS A 63 -10.90 -0.31 1.97
C CYS A 63 -10.06 -1.30 1.15
N TRP A 64 -8.73 -1.16 1.20
CA TRP A 64 -7.77 -1.96 0.48
C TRP A 64 -6.97 -2.93 1.36
N ILE A 65 -7.13 -2.91 2.70
CA ILE A 65 -6.49 -3.85 3.63
C ILE A 65 -7.43 -5.04 3.91
N ASP A 66 -6.88 -6.25 3.90
CA ASP A 66 -7.59 -7.47 4.30
C ASP A 66 -7.43 -7.72 5.81
N TYR A 67 -8.32 -7.13 6.61
CA TYR A 67 -8.31 -7.25 8.07
C TYR A 67 -8.59 -8.66 8.59
N ASP A 68 -9.29 -9.50 7.82
CA ASP A 68 -9.53 -10.90 8.20
C ASP A 68 -8.19 -11.66 8.26
N LEU A 69 -7.29 -11.36 7.32
CA LEU A 69 -5.95 -11.94 7.35
C LEU A 69 -5.03 -11.27 8.38
N VAL A 70 -5.10 -9.95 8.55
CA VAL A 70 -4.32 -9.23 9.59
C VAL A 70 -4.66 -9.73 11.00
N ASN A 71 -5.94 -10.01 11.26
CA ASN A 71 -6.44 -10.41 12.58
C ASN A 71 -6.56 -11.93 12.75
N SER A 72 -6.13 -12.70 11.75
CA SER A 72 -6.16 -14.16 11.82
C SER A 72 -5.27 -14.68 12.96
N ARG A 73 -5.83 -15.56 13.80
CA ARG A 73 -5.10 -16.23 14.91
C ARG A 73 -4.16 -17.34 14.47
N ASP A 74 -4.09 -17.65 13.17
CA ASP A 74 -3.13 -18.60 12.62
C ASP A 74 -1.69 -18.11 12.86
N LYS A 75 -0.83 -18.99 13.39
CA LYS A 75 0.58 -18.70 13.66
C LYS A 75 1.33 -18.24 12.41
N HIS A 76 0.89 -18.69 11.22
CA HIS A 76 1.47 -18.28 9.95
C HIS A 76 1.14 -16.83 9.55
N ASN A 77 0.10 -16.23 10.17
CA ASN A 77 -0.37 -14.87 9.87
C ASN A 77 0.06 -13.83 10.91
N ILE A 78 0.75 -14.23 11.99
CA ILE A 78 1.27 -13.32 13.03
C ILE A 78 2.09 -12.18 12.42
N ARG A 79 2.90 -12.49 11.39
CA ARG A 79 3.71 -11.51 10.67
C ARG A 79 2.87 -10.38 10.04
N HIS A 80 1.66 -10.66 9.57
CA HIS A 80 0.79 -9.63 8.98
C HIS A 80 0.28 -8.64 10.05
N ASN A 81 0.04 -9.12 11.26
CA ASN A 81 -0.33 -8.26 12.37
C ASN A 81 0.83 -7.34 12.78
N GLU A 82 2.04 -7.90 12.90
CA GLU A 82 3.25 -7.12 13.21
C GLU A 82 3.53 -6.05 12.16
N ASP A 83 3.43 -6.41 10.88
CA ASP A 83 3.63 -5.47 9.78
C ASP A 83 2.53 -4.40 9.75
N PHE A 84 1.29 -4.74 10.11
CA PHE A 84 0.21 -3.76 10.27
C PHE A 84 0.42 -2.81 11.46
N LEU A 85 0.94 -3.30 12.60
CA LEU A 85 1.28 -2.44 13.73
C LEU A 85 2.38 -1.44 13.37
N LYS A 86 3.46 -1.89 12.70
CA LYS A 86 4.52 -1.01 12.19
C LYS A 86 3.97 0.02 11.21
N PHE A 87 3.08 -0.41 10.32
CA PHE A 87 2.41 0.50 9.39
C PHE A 87 1.63 1.60 10.12
N LYS A 88 0.83 1.23 11.14
CA LYS A 88 0.10 2.21 11.95
C LYS A 88 1.05 3.23 12.61
N ASP A 89 2.19 2.78 13.12
CA ASP A 89 3.16 3.67 13.78
C ASP A 89 3.79 4.66 12.80
N ILE A 90 4.11 4.23 11.57
CA ILE A 90 4.61 5.09 10.50
C ILE A 90 3.54 6.13 10.11
N VAL A 91 2.30 5.70 9.86
CA VAL A 91 1.22 6.61 9.49
C VAL A 91 0.95 7.64 10.58
N LYS A 92 0.88 7.22 11.86
CA LYS A 92 0.71 8.14 12.99
C LYS A 92 1.84 9.16 13.08
N SER A 93 3.08 8.71 12.86
CA SER A 93 4.25 9.60 12.90
C SER A 93 4.22 10.63 11.78
N SER A 94 3.75 10.23 10.60
CA SER A 94 3.60 11.13 9.45
C SER A 94 2.43 12.11 9.62
N LEU A 95 1.24 11.63 10.03
CA LEU A 95 0.07 12.48 10.30
C LEU A 95 0.35 13.52 11.39
N SER A 96 1.15 13.18 12.41
CA SER A 96 1.53 14.14 13.46
C SER A 96 2.45 15.27 12.95
N LYS A 97 3.11 15.09 11.80
CA LYS A 97 4.08 16.04 11.22
C LYS A 97 3.51 16.82 10.04
N ASN A 98 2.78 16.14 9.15
CA ASN A 98 2.45 16.61 7.80
C ASN A 98 0.94 16.61 7.50
N ASP A 99 0.09 16.35 8.50
CA ASP A 99 -1.39 16.24 8.39
C ASP A 99 -1.92 15.23 7.34
N SER A 100 -1.04 14.52 6.65
CA SER A 100 -1.39 13.49 5.66
C SER A 100 -0.29 12.44 5.51
N PHE A 101 -0.70 11.26 5.05
CA PHE A 101 0.19 10.16 4.68
C PHE A 101 -0.17 9.68 3.28
N LYS A 102 0.84 9.57 2.40
CA LYS A 102 0.68 9.23 0.99
C LYS A 102 1.54 8.05 0.62
N ILE A 103 0.94 7.08 -0.06
CA ILE A 103 1.63 5.94 -0.66
C ILE A 103 1.45 6.03 -2.17
N VAL A 104 2.54 6.01 -2.94
CA VAL A 104 2.47 5.85 -4.40
C VAL A 104 2.55 4.38 -4.76
N VAL A 105 1.70 3.94 -5.69
CA VAL A 105 1.76 2.59 -6.24
C VAL A 105 2.72 2.59 -7.42
N GLY A 106 3.84 1.90 -7.28
CA GLY A 106 4.88 1.81 -8.32
C GLY A 106 4.54 0.74 -9.35
N SER A 107 4.85 -0.52 -9.06
CA SER A 107 4.74 -1.63 -10.03
C SER A 107 3.90 -2.79 -9.50
N LYS A 108 3.27 -3.52 -10.42
CA LYS A 108 2.61 -4.81 -10.13
C LYS A 108 3.58 -5.94 -10.39
N ILE A 109 3.90 -6.72 -9.36
CA ILE A 109 4.80 -7.88 -9.45
C ILE A 109 3.98 -9.13 -9.24
N ILE A 110 3.95 -10.03 -10.22
CA ILE A 110 3.18 -11.28 -10.14
C ILE A 110 4.17 -12.42 -9.93
N MET A 111 4.04 -13.10 -8.79
CA MET A 111 4.87 -14.27 -8.44
C MET A 111 3.97 -15.48 -8.27
N SER A 112 4.02 -16.41 -9.24
CA SER A 112 3.10 -17.56 -9.30
C SER A 112 1.63 -17.12 -9.28
N ASN A 113 0.93 -17.27 -8.14
CA ASN A 113 -0.47 -16.91 -7.95
C ASN A 113 -0.67 -15.73 -6.97
N VAL A 114 0.41 -15.00 -6.67
CA VAL A 114 0.42 -13.90 -5.71
C VAL A 114 0.75 -12.61 -6.44
N LEU A 115 -0.06 -11.58 -6.23
CA LEU A 115 0.21 -10.22 -6.71
C LEU A 115 0.81 -9.41 -5.57
N HIS A 116 1.93 -8.76 -5.84
CA HIS A 116 2.50 -7.71 -5.01
C HIS A 116 2.32 -6.36 -5.71
N LEU A 117 1.70 -5.42 -5.00
CA LEU A 117 1.71 -4.00 -5.37
C LEU A 117 2.92 -3.37 -4.67
N ALA A 118 3.99 -3.14 -5.42
CA ALA A 118 5.17 -2.46 -4.90
C ALA A 118 4.86 -0.98 -4.76
N CYS A 119 5.04 -0.45 -3.55
CA CYS A 119 4.63 0.89 -3.18
C CYS A 119 5.75 1.61 -2.45
N SER A 120 5.80 2.94 -2.57
CA SER A 120 6.72 3.77 -1.79
C SER A 120 5.97 4.88 -1.07
N ILE A 121 6.50 5.28 0.08
CA ILE A 121 5.97 6.38 0.87
C ILE A 121 6.44 7.69 0.25
N ILE A 122 5.53 8.65 0.12
CA ILE A 122 5.86 10.01 -0.29
C ILE A 122 6.14 10.82 0.96
N HIS A 123 7.41 11.16 1.19
CA HIS A 123 7.81 12.11 2.22
C HIS A 123 7.70 13.52 1.60
N GLU A 124 6.71 14.29 2.03
CA GLU A 124 6.70 15.73 1.72
C GLU A 124 7.78 16.38 2.57
N ASP A 125 8.98 16.52 2.00
CA ASP A 125 9.99 17.41 2.55
C ASP A 125 9.36 18.79 2.68
N THR A 126 9.42 19.36 3.89
CA THR A 126 8.91 20.68 4.19
C THR A 126 9.66 21.70 3.33
N ILE A 127 9.14 22.04 2.15
CA ILE A 127 9.63 23.18 1.38
C ILE A 127 9.22 24.43 2.16
N SER A 128 10.10 24.88 3.06
CA SER A 128 10.09 26.27 3.48
C SER A 128 10.35 27.13 2.24
N SER A 129 9.46 28.09 2.01
CA SER A 129 9.44 29.02 0.88
C SER A 129 10.81 29.63 0.55
N ASN A 130 11.22 29.62 -0.73
CA ASN A 130 11.60 30.85 -1.46
C ASN A 130 12.05 30.57 -2.91
N ASN A 131 11.45 31.36 -3.81
CA ASN A 131 11.91 31.79 -5.13
C ASN A 131 11.96 30.78 -6.28
N GLY A 132 11.41 31.25 -7.42
CA GLY A 132 11.18 30.48 -8.63
C GLY A 132 12.45 29.88 -9.23
N GLY A 133 12.30 28.63 -9.67
CA GLY A 133 13.33 27.90 -10.40
C GLY A 133 12.71 26.63 -10.97
N SER A 134 12.79 26.52 -12.29
CA SER A 134 12.28 25.45 -13.16
C SER A 134 12.24 24.04 -12.55
N ILE A 135 11.10 23.36 -12.70
CA ILE A 135 10.92 21.94 -12.37
C ILE A 135 11.68 21.13 -13.43
N VAL A 136 12.82 20.56 -13.05
CA VAL A 136 13.48 19.51 -13.83
C VAL A 136 13.02 18.17 -13.23
N PRO A 137 12.37 17.27 -13.99
CA PRO A 137 12.01 15.96 -13.47
C PRO A 137 13.28 15.16 -13.17
N LEU A 138 13.37 14.60 -11.97
CA LEU A 138 14.46 13.70 -11.58
C LEU A 138 14.47 12.48 -12.51
N ASN A 139 15.58 12.33 -13.22
CA ASN A 139 15.81 11.27 -14.19
C ASN A 139 15.80 9.88 -13.54
N ASN A 140 15.17 8.95 -14.26
CA ASN A 140 15.28 7.51 -14.10
C ASN A 140 16.73 7.05 -13.90
N LYS A 141 16.99 6.32 -12.80
CA LYS A 141 18.10 5.36 -12.70
C LYS A 141 17.63 4.08 -12.02
N LEU A 142 16.85 3.29 -12.76
CA LEU A 142 16.81 1.85 -12.59
C LEU A 142 17.91 1.27 -13.50
N GLU A 143 19.13 1.20 -12.98
CA GLU A 143 20.16 0.36 -13.59
C GLU A 143 19.88 -1.09 -13.17
N ALA A 144 19.32 -1.85 -14.11
CA ALA A 144 19.26 -3.30 -14.03
C ALA A 144 20.70 -3.85 -14.02
N THR A 145 21.05 -4.61 -12.98
CA THR A 145 22.17 -5.55 -13.05
C THR A 145 21.59 -6.95 -13.08
N ILE A 146 21.97 -7.67 -14.13
CA ILE A 146 21.63 -9.06 -14.47
C ILE A 146 22.28 -10.03 -13.49
#